data_AF-A0AAV7IWB8-F1
#
_entry.id   AF-A0AAV7IWB8-F1
#
_cell.length_a   1.000
_cell.length_b   1.000
_cell.length_c   1.000
_cell.angle_alpha   90.00
_cell.angle_beta   90.00
_cell.angle_gamma   90.00
#
_symmetry.space_group_name_H-M   'P 1'
#
loop_
_entity.id
_entity.type
_entity.pdbx_description
1 polymer ?
#
loop_
_entity_poly.entity_id
_entity_poly.type
_entity_poly.pdbx_seq_one_letter_code
_entity_poly.pdbx_strand_id
1 'polypeptide(L)'
;MVGVGTAKVNINERDKFLSLLGQDRESWGLSYKGKIHYDGEIKDYSEPFAQGSVVGLHLDTWKGTLQFFINNKPFGIAFTGLYGIELYPIISSTAANSCMRITQSLSVPASLQMDCLGLLKPLHRSYLSTAFPGLRYLLNSKFAEVLRKKRGNYFLFHFSFPKYKIIVIS
;
A
#
# COMPACT_ATOMS: atom_id res chain seq x y z
N MET A 1 -3.35 -12.71 3.96
CA MET A 1 -3.24 -11.87 2.76
C MET A 1 -3.74 -10.48 3.09
N VAL A 2 -3.26 -9.48 2.37
CA VAL A 2 -3.74 -8.10 2.45
C VAL A 2 -4.02 -7.60 1.05
N GLY A 3 -5.02 -6.74 0.88
CA GLY A 3 -5.37 -6.25 -0.44
C GLY A 3 -6.65 -5.44 -0.45
N VAL A 4 -7.30 -5.40 -1.60
CA VAL A 4 -8.56 -4.69 -1.83
C VAL A 4 -9.53 -5.58 -2.60
N GLY A 5 -10.82 -5.29 -2.50
CA GLY A 5 -11.83 -5.93 -3.33
C GLY A 5 -13.11 -5.14 -3.39
N THR A 6 -14.01 -5.55 -4.28
CA THR A 6 -15.32 -4.92 -4.47
C THR A 6 -16.31 -5.41 -3.41
N ALA A 7 -17.52 -4.85 -3.39
CA ALA A 7 -18.61 -5.35 -2.56
C ALA A 7 -19.07 -6.78 -2.94
N LYS A 8 -18.64 -7.33 -4.08
CA LYS A 8 -19.04 -8.66 -4.58
C LYS A 8 -18.12 -9.79 -4.14
N VAL A 9 -17.03 -9.48 -3.43
CA VAL A 9 -16.09 -10.50 -2.94
C VAL A 9 -16.83 -11.55 -2.10
N ASN A 10 -16.67 -12.82 -2.47
CA ASN A 10 -17.27 -13.93 -1.74
C ASN A 10 -16.50 -14.21 -0.44
N ILE A 11 -17.00 -13.68 0.68
CA ILE A 11 -16.43 -13.90 2.01
C ILE A 11 -16.91 -15.19 2.71
N ASN A 12 -17.79 -15.96 2.07
CA ASN A 12 -18.45 -17.11 2.70
C ASN A 12 -17.62 -18.40 2.65
N GLU A 13 -16.50 -18.44 1.93
CA GLU A 13 -15.59 -19.60 1.88
C GLU A 13 -14.67 -19.68 3.12
N ARG A 14 -15.27 -19.68 4.33
CA ARG A 14 -14.54 -19.70 5.61
C ARG A 14 -13.93 -21.06 5.97
N ASP A 15 -14.45 -22.13 5.37
CA ASP A 15 -14.11 -23.52 5.75
C ASP A 15 -13.00 -24.14 4.89
N LYS A 16 -12.40 -23.38 3.97
CA LYS A 16 -11.29 -23.83 3.13
C LYS A 16 -10.02 -23.04 3.41
N PHE A 17 -8.89 -23.73 3.53
CA PHE A 17 -7.56 -23.11 3.65
C PHE A 17 -7.09 -22.54 2.30
N LEU A 18 -7.80 -21.53 1.80
CA LEU A 18 -7.53 -20.90 0.50
C LEU A 18 -7.10 -19.45 0.63
N SER A 19 -6.45 -18.97 -0.43
CA SER A 19 -6.14 -17.55 -0.60
C SER A 19 -7.40 -16.81 -1.00
N LEU A 20 -8.13 -16.23 -0.04
CA LEU A 20 -9.43 -15.56 -0.27
C LEU A 20 -9.34 -14.41 -1.29
N LEU A 21 -8.20 -13.70 -1.35
CA LEU A 21 -8.03 -12.59 -2.28
C LEU A 21 -7.42 -13.07 -3.58
N GLY A 22 -8.00 -12.63 -4.70
CA GLY A 22 -7.52 -12.89 -6.05
C GLY A 22 -7.95 -14.24 -6.63
N GLN A 23 -8.97 -14.90 -6.06
CA GLN A 23 -9.58 -16.10 -6.67
C GLN A 23 -10.37 -15.75 -7.94
N ASP A 24 -10.88 -14.54 -8.01
CA ASP A 24 -11.70 -14.02 -9.10
C ASP A 24 -11.26 -12.58 -9.45
N ARG A 25 -12.09 -11.89 -10.23
CA ARG A 25 -11.88 -10.50 -10.66
C ARG A 25 -12.41 -9.46 -9.67
N GLU A 26 -12.95 -9.90 -8.53
CA GLU A 26 -13.55 -9.00 -7.54
C GLU A 26 -12.55 -8.64 -6.44
N SER A 27 -11.35 -9.23 -6.41
CA SER A 27 -10.33 -8.94 -5.40
C SER A 27 -8.89 -9.01 -5.90
N TRP A 28 -8.02 -8.22 -5.27
CA TRP A 28 -6.59 -8.11 -5.55
C TRP A 28 -5.81 -8.27 -4.25
N GLY A 29 -4.94 -9.28 -4.16
CA GLY A 29 -4.30 -9.67 -2.91
C GLY A 29 -2.79 -9.82 -2.97
N LEU A 30 -2.11 -9.51 -1.87
CA LEU A 30 -0.73 -9.87 -1.59
C LEU A 30 -0.69 -10.94 -0.48
N SER A 31 -0.03 -12.06 -0.77
CA SER A 31 0.24 -13.12 0.20
C SER A 31 1.54 -12.86 0.98
N TYR A 32 1.64 -13.43 2.18
CA TYR A 32 2.86 -13.35 3.00
C TYR A 32 4.08 -14.01 2.34
N LYS A 33 3.86 -14.85 1.33
CA LYS A 33 4.91 -15.46 0.50
C LYS A 33 5.49 -14.49 -0.55
N GLY A 34 5.03 -13.24 -0.57
CA GLY A 34 5.49 -12.23 -1.54
C GLY A 34 4.88 -12.37 -2.93
N LYS A 35 3.75 -13.09 -3.05
CA LYS A 35 3.04 -13.30 -4.30
C LYS A 35 1.77 -12.48 -4.37
N ILE A 36 1.50 -11.88 -5.52
CA ILE A 36 0.24 -11.19 -5.83
C ILE A 36 -0.74 -12.13 -6.52
N HIS A 37 -2.02 -11.99 -6.19
CA HIS A 37 -3.11 -12.85 -6.64
C HIS A 37 -4.22 -12.00 -7.27
N TYR A 38 -4.70 -12.40 -8.45
CA TYR A 38 -5.84 -11.80 -9.17
C TYR A 38 -6.35 -12.74 -10.26
N ASP A 39 -7.67 -12.88 -10.42
CA ASP A 39 -8.30 -13.73 -11.45
C ASP A 39 -7.78 -15.18 -11.47
N GLY A 40 -7.49 -15.73 -10.29
CA GLY A 40 -6.90 -17.07 -10.12
C GLY A 40 -5.42 -17.16 -10.47
N GLU A 41 -4.82 -16.10 -11.03
CA GLU A 41 -3.39 -16.05 -11.34
C GLU A 41 -2.55 -15.64 -10.13
N ILE A 42 -1.35 -16.21 -10.06
CA ILE A 42 -0.38 -15.93 -9.00
C ILE A 42 0.93 -15.48 -9.65
N LYS A 43 1.47 -14.33 -9.23
CA LYS A 43 2.73 -13.78 -9.74
C LYS A 43 3.66 -13.41 -8.60
N ASP A 44 4.97 -13.61 -8.79
CA ASP A 44 5.98 -13.13 -7.85
C ASP A 44 6.05 -11.60 -7.91
N TYR A 45 6.17 -10.96 -6.74
CA TYR A 45 6.11 -9.50 -6.63
C TYR A 45 7.11 -8.96 -5.61
N SER A 46 7.21 -9.60 -4.44
CA SER A 46 8.10 -9.17 -3.38
C SER A 46 8.83 -10.34 -2.74
N GLU A 47 9.79 -10.02 -1.88
CA GLU A 47 10.29 -10.97 -0.91
C GLU A 47 9.16 -11.38 0.06
N PRO A 48 9.17 -12.62 0.58
CA PRO A 48 8.26 -13.03 1.65
C PRO A 48 8.40 -12.16 2.89
N PHE A 49 7.32 -12.04 3.65
CA PHE A 49 7.30 -11.32 4.91
C PHE A 49 6.68 -12.17 6.02
N ALA A 50 7.12 -11.91 7.25
CA ALA A 50 6.77 -12.71 8.41
C ALA A 50 6.26 -11.85 9.57
N GLN A 51 5.99 -12.48 10.70
CA GLN A 51 5.60 -11.80 11.93
C GLN A 51 6.54 -10.62 12.25
N GLY A 52 5.96 -9.49 12.65
CA GLY A 52 6.70 -8.26 12.93
C GLY A 52 6.89 -7.35 11.71
N SER A 53 6.63 -7.84 10.50
CA SER A 53 6.66 -7.01 9.29
C SER A 53 5.52 -6.00 9.28
N VAL A 54 5.78 -4.82 8.72
CA VAL A 54 4.80 -3.76 8.47
C VAL A 54 4.45 -3.78 6.99
N VAL A 55 3.18 -3.96 6.67
CA VAL A 55 2.70 -3.97 5.27
C VAL A 55 1.86 -2.73 5.02
N GLY A 56 2.31 -1.89 4.09
CA GLY A 56 1.59 -0.73 3.60
C GLY A 56 0.91 -1.01 2.27
N LEU A 57 -0.24 -0.39 2.05
CA LEU A 57 -1.00 -0.44 0.81
C LEU A 57 -1.31 1.00 0.38
N HIS A 58 -0.96 1.33 -0.86
CA HIS A 58 -1.28 2.62 -1.48
C HIS A 58 -2.14 2.38 -2.71
N LEU A 59 -3.40 2.78 -2.61
CA LEU A 59 -4.35 2.77 -3.71
C LEU A 59 -4.43 4.19 -4.28
N ASP A 60 -4.05 4.36 -5.54
CA ASP A 60 -4.28 5.59 -6.29
C ASP A 60 -5.51 5.36 -7.17
N THR A 61 -6.69 5.80 -6.68
CA THR A 61 -7.98 5.64 -7.37
C THR A 61 -8.07 6.50 -8.63
N TRP A 62 -7.33 7.61 -8.70
CA TRP A 62 -7.27 8.50 -9.86
C TRP A 62 -6.50 7.86 -11.02
N LYS A 63 -5.35 7.23 -10.73
CA LYS A 63 -4.55 6.50 -11.73
C LYS A 63 -4.98 5.04 -11.89
N GLY A 64 -5.82 4.52 -11.00
CA GLY A 64 -6.26 3.13 -11.00
C GLY A 64 -5.12 2.15 -10.71
N THR A 65 -4.23 2.46 -9.77
CA THR A 65 -3.05 1.63 -9.45
C THR A 65 -2.99 1.24 -7.98
N LEU A 66 -2.50 0.03 -7.71
CA LEU A 66 -2.25 -0.48 -6.36
C LEU A 66 -0.78 -0.83 -6.19
N GLN A 67 -0.17 -0.36 -5.09
CA GLN A 67 1.20 -0.67 -4.70
C GLN A 67 1.25 -1.12 -3.24
N PHE A 68 2.13 -2.09 -2.96
CA PHE A 68 2.44 -2.52 -1.60
C PHE A 68 3.84 -2.09 -1.16
N PHE A 69 3.96 -1.91 0.15
CA PHE A 69 5.19 -1.59 0.86
C PHE A 69 5.41 -2.65 1.93
N ILE A 70 6.63 -3.16 2.06
CA ILE A 70 7.00 -4.03 3.18
C ILE A 70 8.14 -3.34 3.92
N ASN A 71 7.96 -3.06 5.21
CA ASN A 71 8.92 -2.34 6.05
C ASN A 71 9.40 -1.03 5.39
N ASN A 72 8.46 -0.25 4.84
CA ASN A 72 8.68 1.00 4.11
C ASN A 72 9.45 0.88 2.77
N LYS A 73 9.75 -0.33 2.30
CA LYS A 73 10.30 -0.58 0.97
C LYS A 73 9.15 -0.73 -0.03
N PRO A 74 9.01 0.16 -1.04
CA PRO A 74 8.06 -0.04 -2.14
C PRO A 74 8.55 -1.16 -3.07
N PHE A 75 7.62 -1.95 -3.60
CA PHE A 75 7.91 -3.04 -4.54
C PHE A 75 7.43 -2.78 -5.97
N GLY A 76 7.07 -1.53 -6.30
CA GLY A 76 6.54 -1.18 -7.63
C GLY A 76 5.01 -1.28 -7.69
N ILE A 77 4.43 -1.15 -8.87
CA ILE A 77 2.98 -1.26 -9.05
C ILE A 77 2.64 -2.75 -9.11
N ALA A 78 1.75 -3.20 -8.21
CA ALA A 78 1.26 -4.57 -8.18
C ALA A 78 0.11 -4.79 -9.17
N PHE A 79 -0.81 -3.82 -9.22
CA PHE A 79 -1.99 -3.90 -10.07
C PHE A 79 -2.31 -2.56 -10.72
N THR A 80 -2.93 -2.64 -11.90
CA THR A 80 -3.41 -1.51 -12.71
C THR A 80 -4.84 -1.79 -13.16
N GLY A 81 -5.52 -0.80 -13.76
CA GLY A 81 -6.88 -0.98 -14.25
C GLY A 81 -7.95 -0.89 -13.16
N LEU A 82 -7.63 -0.28 -12.01
CA LEU A 82 -8.55 -0.11 -10.88
C LEU A 82 -9.36 1.20 -10.94
N TYR A 83 -9.39 1.86 -12.11
CA TYR A 83 -10.06 3.15 -12.28
C TYR A 83 -11.58 2.99 -12.26
N GLY A 84 -12.26 3.84 -11.49
CA GLY A 84 -13.73 3.85 -11.41
C GLY A 84 -14.33 2.64 -10.68
N ILE A 85 -13.50 1.82 -10.02
CA ILE A 85 -13.95 0.68 -9.22
C ILE A 85 -14.05 1.11 -7.76
N GLU A 86 -15.19 0.85 -7.13
CA GLU A 86 -15.33 1.02 -5.69
C GLU A 86 -14.64 -0.16 -4.97
N LEU A 87 -13.61 0.17 -4.20
CA LEU A 87 -12.73 -0.80 -3.58
C LEU A 87 -12.69 -0.62 -2.07
N TYR A 88 -12.72 -1.75 -1.38
CA TYR A 88 -12.69 -1.84 0.07
C TYR A 88 -11.40 -2.54 0.49
N PRO A 89 -10.72 -2.08 1.57
CA PRO A 89 -9.56 -2.79 2.09
C PRO A 89 -9.99 -4.13 2.68
N ILE A 90 -9.30 -5.21 2.30
CA ILE A 90 -9.59 -6.56 2.79
C ILE A 90 -8.33 -7.20 3.33
N ILE A 91 -8.49 -7.85 4.47
CA ILE A 91 -7.44 -8.64 5.11
C ILE A 91 -8.04 -10.01 5.41
N SER A 92 -7.35 -11.07 4.99
CA SER A 92 -7.74 -12.46 5.27
C SER A 92 -6.58 -13.21 5.92
N SER A 93 -6.87 -14.08 6.89
CA SER A 93 -5.87 -15.01 7.39
C SER A 93 -6.46 -16.38 7.62
N THR A 94 -5.72 -17.37 7.15
CA THR A 94 -5.97 -18.80 7.34
C THR A 94 -4.87 -19.46 8.18
N ALA A 95 -3.86 -18.68 8.60
CA ALA A 95 -2.77 -19.18 9.42
C ALA A 95 -3.19 -19.23 10.89
N ALA A 96 -3.04 -20.39 11.52
CA ALA A 96 -3.27 -20.57 12.95
C ALA A 96 -2.38 -19.61 13.76
N ASN A 97 -2.93 -19.06 14.86
CA ASN A 97 -2.25 -18.12 15.76
C ASN A 97 -1.68 -16.86 15.07
N SER A 98 -2.22 -16.47 13.92
CA SER A 98 -1.88 -15.21 13.28
C SER A 98 -2.74 -14.05 13.82
N CYS A 99 -2.12 -12.89 13.99
CA CYS A 99 -2.80 -11.65 14.32
C CYS A 99 -2.35 -10.56 13.36
N MET A 100 -3.32 -9.82 12.81
CA MET A 100 -3.08 -8.69 11.93
C MET A 100 -3.76 -7.48 12.55
N ARG A 101 -3.06 -6.34 12.55
CA ARG A 101 -3.56 -5.10 13.14
C ARG A 101 -3.46 -3.98 12.13
N ILE A 102 -4.61 -3.36 11.83
CA ILE A 102 -4.64 -2.07 11.14
C ILE A 102 -4.24 -1.00 12.16
N THR A 103 -3.25 -0.21 11.81
CA THR A 103 -2.72 0.85 12.70
C THR A 103 -2.89 2.24 12.15
N GLN A 104 -3.07 2.34 10.84
CA GLN A 104 -3.30 3.61 10.19
C GLN A 104 -4.15 3.37 8.95
N SER A 105 -5.17 4.19 8.77
CA SER A 105 -5.92 4.31 7.54
C SER A 105 -6.01 5.79 7.22
N LEU A 106 -5.58 6.20 6.04
CA LEU A 106 -5.58 7.60 5.63
C LEU A 106 -6.13 7.75 4.23
N SER A 107 -6.89 8.81 3.99
CA SER A 107 -7.30 9.20 2.65
C SER A 107 -7.08 10.67 2.39
N VAL A 108 -6.67 10.99 1.15
CA VAL A 108 -6.59 12.38 0.67
C VAL A 108 -7.15 12.46 -0.75
N PRO A 109 -7.92 13.51 -1.06
CA PRO A 109 -8.37 13.74 -2.42
C PRO A 109 -7.19 13.89 -3.39
N ALA A 110 -7.37 13.39 -4.61
CA ALA A 110 -6.46 13.69 -5.70
C ALA A 110 -6.42 15.21 -5.94
N SER A 111 -5.22 15.77 -5.98
CA SER A 111 -5.02 17.20 -6.25
C SER A 111 -3.64 17.44 -6.84
N LEU A 112 -3.50 18.56 -7.56
CA LEU A 112 -2.21 19.00 -8.09
C LEU A 112 -1.16 19.13 -6.98
N GLN A 113 -1.56 19.56 -5.78
CA GLN A 113 -0.66 19.66 -4.62
C GLN A 113 -0.07 18.29 -4.25
N MET A 114 -0.88 17.22 -4.25
CA MET A 114 -0.42 15.86 -3.96
C MET A 114 0.46 15.30 -5.08
N ASP A 115 0.12 15.55 -6.35
CA ASP A 115 0.94 15.13 -7.49
C ASP A 115 2.30 15.85 -7.48
N CYS A 116 2.32 17.15 -7.22
CA CYS A 116 3.55 17.93 -7.06
C CYS A 116 4.40 17.41 -5.90
N LEU A 117 3.80 17.04 -4.76
CA LEU A 117 4.51 16.53 -3.58
C LEU A 117 5.39 15.31 -3.91
N GLY A 118 4.91 14.42 -4.79
CA GLY A 118 5.67 13.26 -5.26
C GLY A 118 6.84 13.59 -6.19
N LEU A 119 6.82 14.77 -6.82
CA LEU A 119 7.87 15.27 -7.72
C LEU A 119 8.94 16.10 -7.00
N LEU A 120 8.67 16.57 -5.78
CA LEU A 120 9.60 17.42 -5.04
C LEU A 120 10.90 16.69 -4.67
N LYS A 121 12.04 17.26 -5.10
CA LYS A 121 13.38 16.84 -4.68
C LYS A 121 13.66 17.26 -3.22
N PRO A 122 14.60 16.61 -2.52
CA PRO A 122 14.96 16.98 -1.14
C PRO A 122 15.30 18.47 -0.97
N LEU A 123 16.03 19.07 -1.94
CA LEU A 123 16.34 20.51 -1.93
C LEU A 123 15.06 21.37 -2.00
N HIS A 124 14.12 21.03 -2.87
CA HIS A 124 12.85 21.76 -2.98
C HIS A 124 12.03 21.65 -1.69
N ARG A 125 12.01 20.47 -1.06
CA ARG A 125 11.32 20.27 0.22
C ARG A 125 11.93 21.11 1.34
N SER A 126 13.26 21.15 1.42
CA SER A 126 13.99 21.97 2.41
C SER A 126 13.68 23.46 2.23
N TYR A 127 13.75 23.94 0.99
CA TYR A 127 13.39 25.32 0.66
C TYR A 127 11.93 25.64 1.04
N LEU A 128 10.97 24.82 0.57
CA LEU A 128 9.54 25.05 0.84
C LEU A 128 9.21 25.01 2.34
N SER A 129 9.83 24.11 3.10
CA SER A 129 9.66 24.02 4.56
C SER A 129 10.16 25.27 5.30
N THR A 130 11.19 25.92 4.76
CA THR A 130 11.78 27.15 5.33
C THR A 130 11.00 28.39 4.88
N ALA A 131 10.79 28.54 3.57
CA ALA A 131 10.13 29.70 2.98
C ALA A 131 8.63 29.76 3.28
N PHE A 132 7.96 28.61 3.40
CA PHE A 132 6.52 28.52 3.63
C PHE A 132 6.22 27.55 4.79
N PRO A 133 6.36 27.97 6.06
CA PRO A 133 6.11 27.12 7.21
C PRO A 133 4.72 26.49 7.23
N GLY A 134 3.73 27.16 6.64
CA GLY A 134 2.37 26.64 6.47
C GLY A 134 2.27 25.39 5.61
N LEU A 135 3.30 25.02 4.82
CA LEU A 135 3.32 23.78 4.03
C LEU A 135 3.96 22.59 4.77
N ARG A 136 4.51 22.79 5.98
CA ARG A 136 5.20 21.73 6.73
C ARG A 136 4.31 20.54 7.01
N TYR A 137 3.01 20.75 7.26
CA TYR A 137 2.07 19.66 7.50
C TYR A 137 1.99 18.70 6.30
N LEU A 138 2.03 19.24 5.07
CA LEU A 138 2.01 18.46 3.84
C LEU A 138 3.35 17.75 3.63
N LEU A 139 4.46 18.48 3.76
CA LEU A 139 5.81 17.97 3.51
C LEU A 139 6.22 16.85 4.48
N ASN A 140 5.71 16.90 5.71
CA ASN A 140 5.96 15.92 6.76
C ASN A 140 4.85 14.85 6.85
N SER A 141 3.87 14.88 5.94
CA SER A 141 2.79 13.89 5.92
C SER A 141 3.29 12.50 5.49
N LYS A 142 2.54 11.45 5.85
CA LYS A 142 2.83 10.09 5.40
C LYS A 142 2.76 9.92 3.88
N PHE A 143 1.88 10.67 3.22
CA PHE A 143 1.79 10.70 1.77
C PHE A 143 3.06 11.26 1.12
N ALA A 144 3.75 12.21 1.77
CA ALA A 144 5.00 12.75 1.26
C ALA A 144 6.09 11.68 1.16
N GLU A 145 6.06 10.66 2.02
CA GLU A 145 6.96 9.51 1.99
C GLU A 145 6.55 8.50 0.90
N VAL A 146 5.25 8.20 0.82
CA VAL A 146 4.66 7.18 -0.07
C VAL A 146 4.71 7.62 -1.53
N LEU A 147 4.37 8.88 -1.83
CA LEU A 147 4.35 9.43 -3.18
C LEU A 147 5.74 9.75 -3.74
N ARG A 148 6.80 9.57 -2.95
CA ARG A 148 8.16 9.90 -3.36
C ARG A 148 8.60 9.00 -4.51
N LYS A 149 8.70 9.54 -5.72
CA LYS A 149 9.27 8.83 -6.86
C LYS A 149 10.77 8.63 -6.64
N LYS A 150 11.24 7.38 -6.61
CA LYS A 150 12.68 7.09 -6.73
C LYS A 150 13.08 7.25 -8.20
N ARG A 151 14.01 8.16 -8.49
CA ARG A 151 14.89 8.02 -9.68
C ARG A 151 16.13 7.26 -9.24
N GLY A 152 16.70 6.47 -10.15
CA GLY A 152 17.73 5.47 -9.88
C GLY A 152 18.82 5.88 -8.90
N ASN A 153 19.27 4.85 -8.17
CA ASN A 153 20.36 4.76 -7.20
C ASN A 153 20.05 5.08 -5.73
N TYR A 154 20.26 4.02 -4.96
CA TYR A 154 20.32 3.81 -3.52
C TYR A 154 20.46 5.05 -2.64
N PHE A 155 19.37 5.38 -1.93
CA PHE A 155 19.46 5.86 -0.55
C PHE A 155 18.43 5.12 0.29
N LEU A 156 18.93 4.14 1.06
CA LEU A 156 18.23 3.51 2.18
C LEU A 156 18.24 4.51 3.32
N PHE A 157 17.09 5.10 3.60
CA PHE A 157 16.88 5.70 4.91
C PHE A 157 16.32 4.60 5.82
N HIS A 158 17.13 4.14 6.76
CA HIS A 158 16.66 3.33 7.87
C HIS A 158 15.86 4.21 8.82
N PHE A 159 14.56 3.95 8.92
CA PHE A 159 13.73 4.53 9.97
C PHE A 159 13.00 3.42 10.70
N SER A 160 13.15 3.44 12.03
CA SER A 160 12.52 2.53 12.95
C SER A 160 11.10 3.01 13.26
N PHE A 161 10.11 2.17 13.00
CA PHE A 161 8.74 2.39 13.45
C PHE A 161 8.37 1.29 14.46
N PRO A 162 7.45 1.56 15.40
CA PRO A 162 7.04 0.57 16.40
C PRO A 162 6.49 -0.69 15.74
N LYS A 163 6.80 -1.84 16.34
CA LYS A 163 6.44 -3.18 15.87
C LYS A 163 4.91 -3.32 15.68
N TYR A 164 4.51 -4.00 14.61
CA TYR A 164 3.14 -4.37 14.18
C TYR A 164 2.26 -3.24 13.62
N LYS A 165 2.25 -3.06 12.28
CA LYS A 165 1.45 -2.03 11.59
C LYS A 165 0.97 -2.47 10.19
N ILE A 166 -0.33 -2.36 9.91
CA ILE A 166 -0.87 -2.26 8.53
C ILE A 166 -1.29 -0.80 8.33
N ILE A 167 -0.83 -0.20 7.23
CA ILE A 167 -1.17 1.17 6.82
C ILE A 167 -1.99 1.08 5.53
N VAL A 168 -3.28 1.39 5.60
CA VAL A 168 -4.14 1.58 4.44
C VAL A 168 -4.06 3.04 4.04
N ILE A 169 -3.72 3.32 2.79
CA ILE A 169 -3.76 4.66 2.23
C ILE A 169 -4.67 4.59 1.01
N SER A 170 -5.88 5.14 1.14
CA SER A 170 -6.96 5.12 0.14
C SER A 170 -7.13 6.47 -0.54
#